data_AF-X1VGT1-F1
#
_entry.id   AF-X1VGT1-F1
#
_cell.length_a   1.000
_cell.length_b   1.000
_cell.length_c   1.000
_cell.angle_alpha   90.00
_cell.angle_beta   90.00
_cell.angle_gamma   90.00
#
_symmetry.space_group_name_H-M   'P 1'
#
loop_
_entity.id
_entity.type
_entity.pdbx_description
1 polymer ?
#
loop_
_entity_poly.entity_id
_entity_poly.type
_entity_poly.pdbx_seq_one_letter_code
_entity_poly.pdbx_strand_id
1 'polypeptide(L)' 'MEIVLVKEKETPSTWRFKENKQDHPMTIYLTKEQVKELGSPESIKVTITAV' A
#
# COMPACT_ATOMS: atom_id res chain seq x y z
N MET A 1 -3.23 -4.43 14.49
CA MET A 1 -4.15 -4.80 13.39
C MET A 1 -3.32 -5.05 12.14
N GLU A 2 -3.55 -6.14 11.41
CA GLU A 2 -2.87 -6.44 10.14
C GLU A 2 -3.81 -6.15 8.97
N ILE A 3 -3.32 -5.45 7.94
CA ILE A 3 -4.07 -5.14 6.72
C ILE A 3 -3.22 -5.52 5.52
N VAL A 4 -3.83 -6.20 4.56
CA VAL A 4 -3.21 -6.47 3.25
C VAL A 4 -3.72 -5.45 2.25
N LEU A 5 -2.79 -4.78 1.59
CA LEU A 5 -3.07 -3.79 0.57
C LEU A 5 -2.49 -4.26 -0.76
N VAL A 6 -3.26 -4.11 -1.83
CA VAL A 6 -2.87 -4.52 -3.18
C VAL A 6 -2.57 -3.28 -4.00
N LYS A 7 -1.55 -3.34 -4.87
CA LYS A 7 -1.26 -2.26 -5.82
C LYS A 7 -2.51 -2.02 -6.69
N GLU A 8 -3.09 -0.83 -6.58
CA GLU A 8 -4.28 -0.44 -7.35
C GLU A 8 -3.87 0.30 -8.63
N LYS A 9 -2.97 1.28 -8.50
CA LYS A 9 -2.55 2.12 -9.62
C LYS A 9 -1.14 2.66 -9.43
N GLU A 10 -0.56 3.04 -10.56
CA GLU A 10 0.76 3.63 -10.65
C GLU A 10 0.65 5.06 -11.21
N THR A 11 1.33 6.02 -10.56
CA THR A 11 1.50 7.39 -11.05
C THR A 11 2.98 7.65 -11.38
N PRO A 12 3.34 8.79 -11.99
CA PRO A 12 4.74 9.10 -12.28
C PRO A 12 5.64 9.06 -11.03
N SER A 13 5.13 9.50 -9.87
CA SER A 13 5.91 9.64 -8.63
C SER A 13 5.64 8.56 -7.57
N THR A 14 4.51 7.85 -7.63
CA THR A 14 4.08 6.93 -6.56
C THR A 14 3.41 5.66 -7.07
N TRP A 15 3.35 4.63 -6.23
CA TRP A 15 2.39 3.53 -6.34
C TRP A 15 1.34 3.68 -5.25
N ARG A 16 0.07 3.50 -5.61
CA ARG A 16 -1.05 3.47 -4.68
C ARG A 16 -1.36 2.03 -4.32
N PHE A 17 -1.33 1.71 -3.04
CA PHE A 17 -1.81 0.45 -2.47
C PHE A 17 -3.14 0.67 -1.76
N LYS A 18 -4.08 -0.25 -1.93
CA LYS A 18 -5.43 -0.13 -1.38
C LYS A 18 -5.89 -1.45 -0.76
N GLU A 19 -6.60 -1.33 0.35
CA GLU A 19 -7.23 -2.44 1.03
C GLU A 19 -8.37 -3.00 0.19
N ASN A 20 -8.45 -4.33 0.11
CA ASN A 20 -9.57 -5.00 -0.54
C ASN A 20 -10.79 -5.06 0.40
N LYS A 21 -11.42 -3.92 0.65
CA LYS A 21 -12.61 -3.76 1.50
C LYS A 21 -13.62 -2.83 0.82
N GLN A 22 -14.90 -3.17 0.89
CA GLN A 22 -15.97 -2.34 0.31
C GLN A 22 -16.22 -1.07 1.13
N ASP A 23 -16.25 -1.19 2.46
CA ASP A 23 -16.60 -0.09 3.34
C ASP A 23 -15.35 0.58 3.94
N HIS A 24 -15.16 1.86 3.61
CA HIS A 24 -14.03 2.72 4.01
C HIS A 24 -12.64 2.05 3.87
N PRO A 25 -12.18 1.72 2.64
CA PRO A 25 -10.89 1.07 2.44
C PRO A 25 -9.73 1.99 2.77
N MET A 26 -8.72 1.46 3.46
CA MET A 26 -7.46 2.18 3.61
C MET A 26 -6.67 2.23 2.31
N THR A 27 -5.97 3.34 2.10
CA THR A 27 -5.08 3.57 0.96
C THR A 27 -3.78 4.15 1.49
N ILE A 28 -2.65 3.68 0.97
CA ILE A 28 -1.36 4.34 1.14
C ILE A 28 -0.69 4.56 -0.21
N TYR A 29 0.11 5.62 -0.26
CA TYR A 29 0.93 6.00 -1.40
C TYR A 29 2.39 5.82 -1.01
N LEU A 30 3.12 5.02 -1.77
CA LEU A 30 4.56 4.87 -1.64
C LEU A 30 5.23 5.53 -2.83
N THR A 31 6.30 6.28 -2.59
CA THR A 31 7.14 6.83 -3.67
C THR A 31 7.80 5.70 -4.46
N LYS A 32 8.22 5.99 -5.71
CA LYS A 32 8.98 5.01 -6.52
C LYS A 32 10.22 4.47 -5.80
N GLU A 33 10.89 5.32 -5.03
CA GLU A 33 12.07 4.95 -4.27
C GLU A 33 11.72 3.93 -3.19
N GLN A 34 10.72 4.21 -2.35
CA GLN A 34 10.22 3.28 -1.33
C GLN A 34 9.74 1.96 -1.94
N VAL A 35 9.04 2.01 -3.07
CA VAL A 35 8.60 0.80 -3.79
C VAL A 35 9.80 -0.03 -4.25
N LYS A 36 10.83 0.63 -4.80
CA LYS A 36 12.05 -0.03 -5.28
C LYS A 36 12.82 -0.67 -4.13
N GLU A 37 12.92 -0.01 -2.98
CA GLU A 37 13.52 -0.55 -1.76
C GLU A 37 12.79 -1.81 -1.27
N LEU A 38 11.46 -1.86 -1.46
CA LEU A 38 10.62 -3.01 -1.12
C LEU A 38 10.62 -4.12 -2.19
N GLY A 39 11.39 -3.98 -3.28
CA GLY A 39 11.45 -4.98 -4.35
C GLY A 39 10.26 -4.95 -5.31
N SER A 40 9.61 -3.79 -5.47
CA SER A 40 8.47 -3.58 -6.38
C SER A 40 7.30 -4.55 -6.15
N PRO A 41 6.76 -4.64 -4.91
CA PRO A 41 5.77 -5.66 -4.57
C PRO A 41 4.38 -5.37 -5.15
N GLU A 42 3.66 -6.42 -5.55
CA GLU A 42 2.25 -6.32 -5.98
C GLU A 42 1.27 -6.19 -4.80
N SER A 43 1.69 -6.59 -3.59
CA SER A 43 0.93 -6.40 -2.36
C SER A 43 1.85 -6.17 -1.17
N ILE A 44 1.35 -5.45 -0.16
CA ILE A 44 2.07 -5.17 1.07
C ILE A 44 1.18 -5.51 2.27
N LYS A 45 1.79 -6.05 3.32
CA LYS A 45 1.15 -6.24 4.63
C LYS A 45 1.59 -5.09 5.55
N VAL A 46 0.62 -4.39 6.12
CA VAL A 46 0.84 -3.29 7.06
C VAL A 46 0.33 -3.69 8.43
N THR A 47 1.15 -3.46 9.46
CA THR A 47 0.76 -3.65 10.86
C THR A 47 0.55 -2.28 11.51
N ILE A 48 -0.67 -2.01 11.97
CA ILE A 48 -1.02 -0.80 12.72
C ILE A 48 -1.05 -1.14 14.21
N THR A 49 -0.25 -0.40 14.97
CA THR A 49 -0.23 -0.42 16.43
C THR A 49 -0.78 0.91 16.93
N ALA A 50 -1.88 0.88 17.69
CA ALA A 50 -2.40 2.05 18.38
C ALA A 50 -1.70 2.19 19.74
N VAL A 51 -1.34 3.42 20.10
CA VAL A 51 -0.73 3.79 21.38
C VAL A 51 -1.69 4.65 22.20
#